data_AF-A0A5C1MA27-F1
#
_entry.id   AF-A0A5C1MA27-F1
#
_cell.length_a   1.000
_cell.length_b   1.000
_cell.length_c   1.000
_cell.angle_alpha   90.00
_cell.angle_beta   90.00
_cell.angle_gamma   90.00
#
_symmetry.space_group_name_H-M   'P 1'
#
loop_
_entity.id
_entity.type
_entity.pdbx_description
1 polymer ?
#
loop_
_entity_poly.entity_id
_entity_poly.type
_entity_poly.pdbx_seq_one_letter_code
_entity_poly.pdbx_strand_id
1 'polypeptide(L)'
;MSFSSSSSKDPYVYRYDGFESLWKQRSNDKVLRGRRSTGDESYRHDQVREAHSSIAEGSAVFRLSFWLNLEIAKSQVNYLHRQGSVIQRIKADHPVLGHFQRGEDQHLPGKADLYWATMAINEENPDWSPIGIPHDDIEVLLPDNTWLPMGQAGGFRDTEPGWEIFSDGGKNLLQIKQGQSNDGDCWVFIRQRSGLGGSAYNDSTMLTSPIETFVKAHALLPDRCRWGYALEMPDCVLAFEFFPRFMQRKRACLAGIADRLFKIDRGWEVKVGGDFTSLDQATTSNLYSGLGCAHLLIRGGNWTCFPDAK
;
A
#
# COMPACT_ATOMS: atom_id res chain seq x y z
N MET A 1 1.57 48.00 -14.70
CA MET A 1 2.44 46.84 -14.43
C MET A 1 1.72 45.61 -14.95
N SER A 2 2.15 45.11 -16.10
CA SER A 2 1.58 43.93 -16.75
C SER A 2 2.22 42.67 -16.15
N PHE A 3 1.44 41.90 -15.39
CA PHE A 3 1.84 40.56 -14.98
C PHE A 3 1.62 39.62 -16.17
N SER A 4 2.63 39.55 -17.05
CA SER A 4 2.79 38.45 -17.98
C SER A 4 3.54 37.33 -17.27
N SER A 5 2.86 36.55 -16.44
CA SER A 5 3.36 35.22 -16.08
C SER A 5 2.65 34.20 -16.97
N SER A 6 3.21 33.96 -18.15
CA SER A 6 3.00 32.70 -18.84
C SER A 6 3.69 31.61 -18.03
N SER A 7 3.15 31.26 -16.85
CA SER A 7 3.50 29.98 -16.26
C SER A 7 2.95 28.96 -17.24
N SER A 8 3.84 28.15 -17.81
CA SER A 8 3.43 26.94 -18.50
C SER A 8 2.49 26.20 -17.55
N LYS A 9 1.20 26.08 -17.93
CA LYS A 9 0.26 25.28 -17.14
C LYS A 9 0.92 23.92 -16.93
N ASP A 10 1.00 23.49 -15.67
CA ASP A 10 1.54 22.17 -15.35
C ASP A 10 0.77 21.13 -16.18
N PRO A 11 1.47 20.23 -16.91
CA PRO A 11 0.79 19.22 -17.72
C PRO A 11 0.03 18.19 -16.87
N TYR A 12 0.15 18.25 -15.53
CA TYR A 12 -0.54 17.38 -14.60
C TYR A 12 -1.41 18.15 -13.61
N VAL A 13 -2.40 17.43 -13.08
CA VAL A 13 -3.16 17.80 -11.88
C VAL A 13 -2.82 16.83 -10.75
N TYR A 14 -2.84 17.31 -9.51
CA TYR A 14 -2.32 16.56 -8.38
C TYR A 14 -3.41 16.25 -7.35
N ARG A 15 -3.31 15.12 -6.69
CA ARG A 15 -4.21 14.72 -5.59
C ARG A 15 -3.39 14.02 -4.52
N TYR A 16 -3.90 13.94 -3.31
CA TYR A 16 -3.39 12.96 -2.35
C TYR A 16 -4.54 12.21 -1.71
N ASP A 17 -4.30 10.95 -1.37
CA ASP A 17 -5.22 10.11 -0.62
C ASP A 17 -4.41 9.24 0.37
N GLY A 18 -5.07 8.66 1.36
CA GLY A 18 -4.42 7.72 2.27
C GLY A 18 -4.06 6.43 1.55
N PHE A 19 -2.85 5.90 1.80
CA PHE A 19 -2.36 4.67 1.19
C PHE A 19 -3.34 3.49 1.31
N GLU A 20 -3.92 3.27 2.50
CA GLU A 20 -4.88 2.18 2.72
C GLU A 20 -6.15 2.34 1.88
N SER A 21 -6.65 3.57 1.74
CA SER A 21 -7.82 3.88 0.91
C SER A 21 -7.52 3.59 -0.56
N LEU A 22 -6.36 4.02 -1.06
CA LEU A 22 -5.94 3.76 -2.44
C LEU A 22 -5.72 2.27 -2.71
N TRP A 23 -5.14 1.55 -1.74
CA TRP A 23 -4.97 0.10 -1.85
C TRP A 23 -6.32 -0.63 -1.94
N LYS A 24 -7.25 -0.31 -1.04
CA LYS A 24 -8.62 -0.85 -1.04
C LYS A 24 -9.36 -0.52 -2.34
N GLN A 25 -9.24 0.74 -2.78
CA GLN A 25 -9.81 1.17 -4.04
C GLN A 25 -9.23 0.33 -5.18
N ARG A 26 -7.91 0.28 -5.38
CA ARG A 26 -7.28 -0.53 -6.45
C ARG A 26 -7.66 -2.01 -6.41
N SER A 27 -7.86 -2.57 -5.21
CA SER A 27 -8.22 -3.98 -5.07
C SER A 27 -9.65 -4.26 -5.55
N ASN A 28 -10.58 -3.32 -5.30
CA ASN A 28 -12.00 -3.50 -5.60
C ASN A 28 -12.46 -2.81 -6.89
N ASP A 29 -11.77 -1.75 -7.31
CA ASP A 29 -12.06 -0.91 -8.45
C ASP A 29 -10.76 -0.47 -9.14
N LYS A 30 -10.65 -0.70 -10.44
CA LYS A 30 -9.43 -0.39 -11.21
C LYS A 30 -9.39 1.05 -11.71
N VAL A 31 -10.32 1.90 -11.28
CA VAL A 31 -10.39 3.29 -11.70
C VAL A 31 -10.60 4.26 -10.52
N LEU A 32 -10.12 5.49 -10.70
CA LEU A 32 -10.43 6.65 -9.86
C LEU A 32 -11.70 7.33 -10.35
N ARG A 33 -12.76 7.25 -9.56
CA ARG A 33 -14.09 7.81 -9.87
C ARG A 33 -14.37 9.09 -9.10
N GLY A 34 -15.21 9.94 -9.68
CA GLY A 34 -15.79 11.06 -8.98
C GLY A 34 -16.73 10.56 -7.89
N ARG A 35 -16.63 11.13 -6.69
CA ARG A 35 -17.53 10.80 -5.59
C ARG A 35 -18.84 11.58 -5.77
N ARG A 36 -19.97 10.93 -5.51
CA ARG A 36 -21.28 11.58 -5.48
C ARG A 36 -21.29 12.70 -4.44
N SER A 37 -21.69 13.89 -4.86
CA SER A 37 -22.09 14.97 -3.94
C SER A 37 -23.55 14.75 -3.58
N THR A 38 -23.84 14.77 -2.28
CA THR A 38 -25.22 14.64 -1.78
C THR A 38 -25.96 15.98 -1.78
N GLY A 39 -25.27 17.08 -2.06
CA GLY A 39 -25.83 18.43 -1.96
C GLY A 39 -25.95 18.95 -0.51
N ASP A 40 -25.88 18.06 0.49
CA ASP A 40 -26.02 18.38 1.91
C ASP A 40 -24.70 18.58 2.68
N GLU A 41 -23.60 18.66 1.95
CA GLU A 41 -22.26 18.80 2.51
C GLU A 41 -22.09 20.16 3.22
N SER A 42 -21.30 20.21 4.30
CA SER A 42 -21.03 21.44 5.07
C SER A 42 -20.21 22.47 4.29
N TYR A 43 -19.52 22.05 3.23
CA TYR A 43 -18.71 22.88 2.34
C TYR A 43 -19.28 22.81 0.92
N ARG A 44 -20.44 23.44 0.69
CA ARG A 44 -21.10 23.44 -0.62
C ARG A 44 -20.31 24.37 -1.55
N HIS A 45 -19.86 23.86 -2.69
CA HIS A 45 -19.37 24.73 -3.77
C HIS A 45 -20.59 25.24 -4.53
N ASP A 46 -20.68 26.54 -4.80
CA ASP A 46 -21.83 27.13 -5.50
C ASP A 46 -22.02 26.49 -6.89
N GLN A 47 -20.91 26.18 -7.58
CA GLN A 47 -20.89 25.47 -8.86
C GLN A 47 -21.52 24.07 -8.80
N VAL A 48 -21.34 23.34 -7.69
CA VAL A 48 -21.98 22.03 -7.47
C VAL A 48 -23.44 22.20 -7.08
N ARG A 49 -23.77 23.23 -6.30
CA ARG A 49 -25.16 23.56 -5.94
C ARG A 49 -25.99 23.90 -7.19
N GLU A 50 -25.43 24.65 -8.12
CA GLU A 50 -26.08 24.95 -9.41
C GLU A 50 -26.33 23.68 -10.22
N ALA A 51 -25.36 22.75 -10.29
CA ALA A 51 -25.55 21.47 -10.95
C ALA A 51 -26.65 20.61 -10.30
N HIS A 52 -26.81 20.66 -8.97
CA HIS A 52 -27.92 20.00 -8.26
C HIS A 52 -29.29 20.61 -8.59
N SER A 53 -29.36 21.91 -8.85
CA SER A 53 -30.65 22.58 -9.13
C SER A 53 -31.31 22.16 -10.44
N SER A 54 -30.54 21.54 -11.34
CA SER A 54 -30.95 21.15 -12.69
C SER A 54 -30.86 19.64 -12.95
N ILE A 55 -30.77 18.84 -11.88
CA ILE A 55 -30.56 17.40 -12.00
C ILE A 55 -31.82 16.67 -12.44
N ALA A 56 -31.69 15.82 -13.47
CA ALA A 56 -32.76 14.93 -13.90
C ALA A 56 -32.96 13.78 -12.91
N GLU A 57 -34.17 13.22 -12.87
CA GLU A 57 -34.45 11.99 -12.12
C GLU A 57 -33.50 10.86 -12.55
N GLY A 58 -33.03 10.06 -11.58
CA GLY A 58 -32.05 9.00 -11.84
C GLY A 58 -30.61 9.46 -12.09
N SER A 59 -30.32 10.76 -11.96
CA SER A 59 -28.96 11.31 -12.09
C SER A 59 -28.40 11.77 -10.73
N ALA A 60 -27.07 11.90 -10.66
CA ALA A 60 -26.34 12.45 -9.52
C ALA A 60 -25.21 13.38 -9.98
N VAL A 61 -24.83 14.35 -9.14
CA VAL A 61 -23.63 15.16 -9.35
C VAL A 61 -22.43 14.44 -8.75
N PHE A 62 -21.41 14.20 -9.55
CA PHE A 62 -20.15 13.57 -9.13
C PHE A 62 -19.02 14.59 -9.21
N ARG A 63 -18.06 14.50 -8.28
CA ARG A 63 -16.94 15.44 -8.22
C ARG A 63 -15.58 14.79 -7.98
N LEU A 64 -14.55 15.43 -8.51
CA LEU A 64 -13.13 15.20 -8.27
C LEU A 64 -12.49 16.55 -7.91
N SER A 65 -11.49 16.54 -7.01
CA SER A 65 -10.74 17.73 -6.64
C SER A 65 -9.25 17.45 -6.81
N PHE A 66 -8.54 18.43 -7.38
CA PHE A 66 -7.12 18.34 -7.62
C PHE A 66 -6.41 19.64 -7.25
N TRP A 67 -5.22 19.54 -6.68
CA TRP A 67 -4.29 20.65 -6.51
C TRP A 67 -3.68 21.06 -7.84
N LEU A 68 -3.44 22.36 -8.00
CA LEU A 68 -2.94 22.95 -9.24
C LEU A 68 -1.49 22.59 -9.55
N ASN A 69 -0.68 22.31 -8.53
CA ASN A 69 0.72 21.91 -8.69
C ASN A 69 1.21 21.03 -7.53
N LEU A 70 2.38 20.44 -7.72
CA LEU A 70 3.02 19.56 -6.76
C LEU A 70 3.34 20.25 -5.43
N GLU A 71 3.80 21.51 -5.47
CA GLU A 71 4.21 22.26 -4.28
C GLU A 71 3.03 22.47 -3.33
N ILE A 72 1.87 22.85 -3.88
CA ILE A 72 0.62 22.98 -3.14
C ILE A 72 0.22 21.62 -2.56
N ALA A 73 0.20 20.56 -3.37
CA ALA A 73 -0.16 19.21 -2.90
C ALA A 73 0.73 18.76 -1.72
N LYS A 74 2.06 18.93 -1.82
CA LYS A 74 3.02 18.64 -0.74
C LYS A 74 2.74 19.46 0.50
N SER A 75 2.50 20.76 0.36
CA SER A 75 2.22 21.65 1.49
C SER A 75 0.99 21.20 2.29
N GLN A 76 -0.03 20.69 1.60
CA GLN A 76 -1.28 20.25 2.22
C GLN A 76 -1.15 18.91 2.93
N VAL A 77 -0.41 17.96 2.35
CA VAL A 77 -0.06 16.70 3.03
C VAL A 77 0.67 16.99 4.35
N ASN A 78 1.66 17.89 4.31
CA ASN A 78 2.45 18.28 5.48
C ASN A 78 1.60 19.01 6.52
N TYR A 79 0.77 19.96 6.09
CA TYR A 79 -0.09 20.77 6.96
C TYR A 79 -1.09 19.91 7.74
N LEU A 80 -1.69 18.91 7.11
CA LEU A 80 -2.68 18.05 7.75
C LEU A 80 -2.06 16.91 8.57
N HIS A 81 -0.73 16.82 8.65
CA HIS A 81 0.00 15.74 9.33
C HIS A 81 -0.50 14.34 8.94
N ARG A 82 -0.96 14.16 7.70
CA ARG A 82 -1.55 12.90 7.25
C ARG A 82 -0.46 11.91 6.89
N GLN A 83 0.06 11.26 7.93
CA GLN A 83 0.93 10.08 7.79
C GLN A 83 0.29 9.07 6.83
N GLY A 84 1.12 8.45 5.98
CA GLY A 84 0.64 7.50 4.97
C GLY A 84 -0.12 8.09 3.79
N SER A 85 -0.08 9.41 3.59
CA SER A 85 -0.61 10.02 2.36
C SER A 85 0.26 9.72 1.16
N VAL A 86 -0.37 9.46 0.03
CA VAL A 86 0.29 9.25 -1.26
C VAL A 86 -0.14 10.36 -2.20
N ILE A 87 0.83 11.13 -2.71
CA ILE A 87 0.57 12.11 -3.75
C ILE A 87 0.48 11.39 -5.09
N GLN A 88 -0.55 11.70 -5.84
CA GLN A 88 -0.84 11.22 -7.17
C GLN A 88 -0.81 12.38 -8.16
N ARG A 89 -0.49 12.10 -9.41
CA ARG A 89 -0.70 13.03 -10.51
C ARG A 89 -1.33 12.33 -11.71
N ILE A 90 -2.09 13.10 -12.47
CA ILE A 90 -2.82 12.66 -13.66
C ILE A 90 -2.60 13.72 -14.73
N LYS A 91 -2.47 13.32 -15.99
CA LYS A 91 -2.35 14.30 -17.08
C LYS A 91 -3.57 15.21 -17.11
N ALA A 92 -3.34 16.51 -17.22
CA ALA A 92 -4.39 17.53 -17.17
C ALA A 92 -5.36 17.46 -18.37
N ASP A 93 -4.94 16.84 -19.47
CA ASP A 93 -5.72 16.60 -20.69
C ASP A 93 -6.32 15.18 -20.77
N HIS A 94 -6.33 14.44 -19.66
CA HIS A 94 -6.84 13.08 -19.63
C HIS A 94 -8.31 13.02 -20.11
N PRO A 95 -8.70 12.10 -21.03
CA PRO A 95 -10.02 12.09 -21.66
C PRO A 95 -11.19 12.07 -20.67
N VAL A 96 -11.06 11.32 -19.57
CA VAL A 96 -12.08 11.26 -18.51
C VAL A 96 -12.35 12.63 -17.90
N LEU A 97 -11.32 13.46 -17.69
CA LEU A 97 -11.50 14.82 -17.16
C LEU A 97 -12.28 15.72 -18.13
N GLY A 98 -12.22 15.44 -19.44
CA GLY A 98 -13.00 16.13 -20.47
C GLY A 98 -14.52 15.90 -20.38
N HIS A 99 -14.97 14.88 -19.64
CA HIS A 99 -16.38 14.66 -19.34
C HIS A 99 -16.88 15.49 -18.15
N PHE A 100 -15.98 16.15 -17.43
CA PHE A 100 -16.30 16.98 -16.28
C PHE A 100 -16.21 18.45 -16.65
N GLN A 101 -17.11 19.25 -16.09
CA GLN A 101 -16.89 20.69 -15.98
C GLN A 101 -15.72 20.94 -15.05
N ARG A 102 -14.94 21.98 -15.32
CA ARG A 102 -13.78 22.39 -14.52
C ARG A 102 -13.95 23.83 -14.07
N GLY A 103 -13.66 24.09 -12.81
CA GLY A 103 -13.63 25.42 -12.23
C GLY A 103 -12.66 25.45 -11.05
N GLU A 104 -12.32 26.66 -10.62
CA GLU A 104 -11.54 26.83 -9.40
C GLU A 104 -12.33 26.30 -8.20
N ASP A 105 -11.63 25.67 -7.25
CA ASP A 105 -12.24 25.30 -5.98
C ASP A 105 -12.45 26.57 -5.13
N GLN A 106 -13.71 26.97 -4.98
CA GLN A 106 -14.10 28.18 -4.24
C GLN A 106 -13.67 28.19 -2.77
N HIS A 107 -13.45 27.02 -2.16
CA HIS A 107 -12.96 26.91 -0.79
C HIS A 107 -11.42 26.95 -0.73
N LEU A 108 -10.76 26.78 -1.88
CA LEU A 108 -9.31 26.77 -2.04
C LEU A 108 -8.85 27.63 -3.25
N PRO A 109 -9.18 28.93 -3.29
CA PRO A 109 -8.83 29.78 -4.43
C PRO A 109 -7.32 29.84 -4.67
N GLY A 110 -6.93 29.77 -5.94
CA GLY A 110 -5.55 29.75 -6.41
C GLY A 110 -4.79 28.48 -6.03
N LYS A 111 -5.45 27.45 -5.48
CA LYS A 111 -4.79 26.25 -4.97
C LYS A 111 -5.29 24.96 -5.58
N ALA A 112 -6.59 24.84 -5.82
CA ALA A 112 -7.20 23.62 -6.34
C ALA A 112 -8.22 23.92 -7.42
N ASP A 113 -8.38 22.95 -8.31
CA ASP A 113 -9.49 22.86 -9.25
C ASP A 113 -10.50 21.82 -8.77
N LEU A 114 -11.77 22.15 -8.97
CA LEU A 114 -12.87 21.23 -8.84
C LEU A 114 -13.32 20.79 -10.23
N TYR A 115 -13.52 19.48 -10.38
CA TYR A 115 -14.13 18.87 -11.55
C TYR A 115 -15.47 18.29 -11.13
N TRP A 116 -16.55 18.59 -11.83
CA TRP A 116 -17.87 18.03 -11.53
C TRP A 116 -18.68 17.71 -12.80
N ALA A 117 -19.57 16.75 -12.69
CA ALA A 117 -20.47 16.39 -13.77
C ALA A 117 -21.78 15.81 -13.24
N THR A 118 -22.87 16.09 -13.94
CA THR A 118 -24.14 15.40 -13.74
C THR A 118 -24.19 14.18 -14.64
N MET A 119 -24.34 13.00 -14.06
CA MET A 119 -24.37 11.72 -14.78
C MET A 119 -25.47 10.83 -14.22
N ALA A 120 -25.90 9.82 -15.00
CA ALA A 120 -26.77 8.76 -14.48
C ALA A 120 -26.13 8.10 -13.25
N ILE A 121 -26.97 7.73 -12.28
CA ILE A 121 -26.52 6.99 -11.09
C ILE A 121 -25.95 5.64 -11.55
N ASN A 122 -24.77 5.30 -11.05
CA ASN A 122 -24.20 3.99 -11.26
C ASN A 122 -25.00 2.95 -10.44
N GLU A 123 -25.64 2.02 -11.13
CA GLU A 123 -26.50 1.00 -10.51
C GLU A 123 -25.71 0.01 -9.63
N GLU A 124 -24.45 -0.27 -9.98
CA GLU A 124 -23.58 -1.15 -9.19
C GLU A 124 -23.07 -0.45 -7.93
N ASN A 125 -22.85 0.86 -8.01
CA ASN A 125 -22.36 1.65 -6.89
C ASN A 125 -22.79 3.12 -6.96
N PRO A 126 -23.89 3.51 -6.30
CA PRO A 126 -24.50 4.83 -6.45
C PRO A 126 -23.67 5.97 -5.86
N ASP A 127 -22.61 5.67 -5.11
CA ASP A 127 -21.71 6.66 -4.51
C ASP A 127 -20.59 7.14 -5.45
N TRP A 128 -20.39 6.46 -6.59
CA TRP A 128 -19.28 6.73 -7.51
C TRP A 128 -19.75 6.89 -8.95
N SER A 129 -19.07 7.77 -9.70
CA SER A 129 -19.41 8.04 -11.09
C SER A 129 -19.28 6.79 -11.98
N PRO A 130 -20.12 6.64 -13.03
CA PRO A 130 -20.04 5.49 -13.93
C PRO A 130 -18.75 5.44 -14.75
N ILE A 131 -18.09 6.59 -14.96
CA ILE A 131 -16.76 6.68 -15.58
C ILE A 131 -15.69 6.96 -14.52
N GLY A 132 -14.44 6.60 -14.81
CA GLY A 132 -13.30 6.86 -13.93
C GLY A 132 -11.98 6.79 -14.68
N ILE A 133 -10.94 7.35 -14.06
CA ILE A 133 -9.57 7.38 -14.59
C ILE A 133 -8.90 6.04 -14.28
N PRO A 134 -8.47 5.24 -15.27
CA PRO A 134 -7.74 4.00 -15.02
C PRO A 134 -6.55 4.22 -14.09
N HIS A 135 -6.34 3.33 -13.13
CA HIS A 135 -5.19 3.43 -12.24
C HIS A 135 -3.85 3.34 -12.98
N ASP A 136 -3.83 2.75 -14.17
CA ASP A 136 -2.66 2.72 -15.06
C ASP A 136 -2.30 4.11 -15.62
N ASP A 137 -3.26 5.04 -15.64
CA ASP A 137 -3.06 6.44 -16.06
C ASP A 137 -2.70 7.37 -14.88
N ILE A 138 -2.60 6.82 -13.67
CA ILE A 138 -2.25 7.56 -12.45
C ILE A 138 -0.79 7.26 -12.10
N GLU A 139 -0.01 8.32 -11.90
CA GLU A 139 1.34 8.22 -11.35
C GLU A 139 1.33 8.60 -9.87
N VAL A 140 2.13 7.92 -9.06
CA VAL A 140 2.32 8.21 -7.64
C VAL A 140 3.73 8.74 -7.40
N LEU A 141 3.84 9.72 -6.50
CA LEU A 141 5.12 10.25 -6.06
C LEU A 141 5.74 9.30 -5.06
N LEU A 142 6.90 8.76 -5.40
CA LEU A 142 7.74 8.04 -4.46
C LEU A 142 8.54 9.04 -3.60
N PRO A 143 8.95 8.69 -2.37
CA PRO A 143 9.65 9.66 -1.52
C PRO A 143 11.09 9.97 -1.90
N ASP A 144 11.68 9.26 -2.87
CA ASP A 144 12.88 9.71 -3.58
C ASP A 144 12.59 10.83 -4.60
N ASN A 145 11.34 11.31 -4.63
CA ASN A 145 10.77 12.29 -5.55
C ASN A 145 10.65 11.84 -7.01
N THR A 146 10.75 10.53 -7.26
CA THR A 146 10.44 9.97 -8.58
C THR A 146 8.94 9.70 -8.74
N TRP A 147 8.50 9.65 -9.99
CA TRP A 147 7.12 9.31 -10.34
C TRP A 147 7.10 7.94 -11.00
N LEU A 148 6.20 7.08 -10.54
CA LEU A 148 5.94 5.79 -11.17
C LEU A 148 4.44 5.60 -11.41
N PRO A 149 4.04 4.88 -12.47
CA PRO A 149 2.66 4.42 -12.60
C PRO A 149 2.22 3.69 -11.33
N MET A 150 0.98 3.92 -10.89
CA MET A 150 0.47 3.40 -9.62
C MET A 150 0.64 1.88 -9.55
N GLY A 151 0.28 1.14 -10.60
CA GLY A 151 0.45 -0.32 -10.66
C GLY A 151 1.91 -0.80 -10.57
N GLN A 152 2.88 0.06 -10.89
CA GLN A 152 4.30 -0.24 -10.78
C GLN A 152 4.91 0.20 -9.46
N ALA A 153 4.27 1.08 -8.69
CA ALA A 153 4.72 1.43 -7.36
C ALA A 153 4.53 0.22 -6.43
N GLY A 154 5.61 -0.23 -5.80
CA GLY A 154 5.64 -1.50 -5.07
C GLY A 154 4.52 -1.63 -4.05
N GLY A 155 4.18 -0.54 -3.34
CA GLY A 155 3.10 -0.52 -2.36
C GLY A 155 1.72 -0.85 -2.93
N PHE A 156 1.53 -0.68 -4.24
CA PHE A 156 0.31 -1.00 -4.97
C PHE A 156 0.43 -2.26 -5.83
N ARG A 157 1.58 -2.94 -5.87
CA ARG A 157 1.70 -4.26 -6.52
C ARG A 157 1.05 -5.32 -5.65
N ASP A 158 0.45 -6.34 -6.27
CA ASP A 158 -0.09 -7.51 -5.56
C ASP A 158 1.04 -8.39 -5.00
N THR A 159 2.15 -8.49 -5.73
CA THR A 159 3.34 -9.26 -5.33
C THR A 159 4.60 -8.70 -5.98
N GLU A 160 5.73 -8.78 -5.29
CA GLU A 160 7.03 -8.48 -5.91
C GLU A 160 7.59 -9.74 -6.59
N PRO A 161 8.33 -9.61 -7.71
CA PRO A 161 8.95 -10.75 -8.38
C PRO A 161 9.83 -11.60 -7.44
N GLY A 162 9.62 -12.91 -7.47
CA GLY A 162 10.37 -13.88 -6.66
C GLY A 162 9.98 -13.92 -5.19
N TRP A 163 8.83 -13.34 -4.82
CA TRP A 163 8.24 -13.50 -3.48
C TRP A 163 7.09 -14.50 -3.51
N GLU A 164 7.05 -15.39 -2.54
CA GLU A 164 5.93 -16.30 -2.34
C GLU A 164 4.89 -15.66 -1.43
N ILE A 165 3.60 -15.92 -1.71
CA ILE A 165 2.48 -15.38 -0.94
C ILE A 165 1.89 -16.48 -0.08
N PHE A 166 1.70 -16.19 1.20
CA PHE A 166 0.90 -17.00 2.10
C PHE A 166 -0.32 -16.23 2.55
N SER A 167 -1.48 -16.87 2.43
CA SER A 167 -2.73 -16.33 2.97
C SER A 167 -3.34 -17.28 3.98
N ASP A 168 -3.68 -16.77 5.17
CA ASP A 168 -4.54 -17.49 6.11
C ASP A 168 -6.00 -17.04 5.92
N GLY A 169 -6.80 -17.87 5.24
CA GLY A 169 -8.22 -17.62 5.00
C GLY A 169 -8.53 -16.29 4.30
N GLY A 170 -7.60 -15.77 3.49
CA GLY A 170 -7.72 -14.48 2.78
C GLY A 170 -7.62 -13.24 3.67
N LYS A 171 -7.37 -13.38 4.97
CA LYS A 171 -7.31 -12.25 5.91
C LYS A 171 -5.91 -11.63 6.01
N ASN A 172 -4.88 -12.47 5.88
CA ASN A 172 -3.50 -12.08 6.14
C ASN A 172 -2.61 -12.51 4.99
N LEU A 173 -2.10 -11.54 4.22
CA LEU A 173 -1.16 -11.82 3.15
C LEU A 173 0.25 -11.53 3.64
N LEU A 174 0.98 -12.62 3.93
CA LEU A 174 2.41 -12.58 4.19
C LEU A 174 3.16 -12.86 2.89
N GLN A 175 4.30 -12.22 2.74
CA GLN A 175 5.22 -12.49 1.64
C GLN A 175 6.53 -13.00 2.22
N ILE A 176 7.05 -14.08 1.65
CA ILE A 176 8.33 -14.65 2.05
C ILE A 176 9.28 -14.68 0.86
N LYS A 177 10.57 -14.52 1.13
CA LYS A 177 11.61 -14.71 0.14
C LYS A 177 12.91 -15.11 0.81
N GLN A 178 13.65 -16.03 0.18
CA GLN A 178 15.04 -16.26 0.50
C GLN A 178 15.93 -15.43 -0.45
N GLY A 179 16.98 -14.82 0.09
CA GLY A 179 17.96 -14.09 -0.72
C GLY A 179 19.20 -13.70 0.06
N GLN A 180 19.94 -12.74 -0.47
CA GLN A 180 21.14 -12.19 0.17
C GLN A 180 20.98 -10.68 0.41
N SER A 181 21.48 -10.18 1.54
CA SER A 181 21.68 -8.74 1.73
C SER A 181 22.88 -8.26 0.91
N ASN A 182 23.11 -6.94 0.82
CA ASN A 182 24.29 -6.42 0.11
C ASN A 182 25.61 -6.82 0.77
N ASP A 183 25.59 -7.15 2.07
CA ASP A 183 26.76 -7.62 2.82
C ASP A 183 27.05 -9.12 2.58
N GLY A 184 26.20 -9.80 1.79
CA GLY A 184 26.36 -11.22 1.44
C GLY A 184 25.72 -12.20 2.44
N ASP A 185 25.12 -11.70 3.53
CA ASP A 185 24.38 -12.54 4.48
C ASP A 185 23.17 -13.17 3.79
N CYS A 186 22.94 -14.47 4.04
CA CYS A 186 21.75 -15.16 3.55
C CYS A 186 20.59 -14.95 4.51
N TRP A 187 19.44 -14.53 3.97
CA TRP A 187 18.22 -14.26 4.71
C TRP A 187 17.04 -15.07 4.19
N VAL A 188 16.19 -15.55 5.10
CA VAL A 188 14.77 -15.77 4.83
C VAL A 188 14.03 -14.60 5.44
N PHE A 189 13.36 -13.83 4.58
CA PHE A 189 12.70 -12.61 4.99
C PHE A 189 11.20 -12.72 4.76
N ILE A 190 10.44 -12.51 5.84
CA ILE A 190 8.99 -12.51 5.87
C ILE A 190 8.52 -11.07 6.03
N ARG A 191 7.49 -10.68 5.31
CA ARG A 191 6.89 -9.36 5.51
C ARG A 191 5.38 -9.38 5.44
N GLN A 192 4.77 -8.49 6.20
CA GLN A 192 3.38 -8.11 6.12
C GLN A 192 3.30 -6.71 5.51
N ARG A 193 2.64 -6.58 4.36
CA ARG A 193 2.52 -5.28 3.70
C ARG A 193 1.34 -4.49 4.24
N SER A 194 1.51 -3.18 4.35
CA SER A 194 0.41 -2.26 4.63
C SER A 194 -0.69 -2.41 3.58
N GLY A 195 -1.95 -2.28 3.99
CA GLY A 195 -3.13 -2.36 3.10
C GLY A 195 -3.68 -3.77 2.85
N LEU A 196 -2.88 -4.82 3.07
CA LEU A 196 -3.29 -6.22 2.84
C LEU A 196 -4.17 -6.84 3.95
N GLY A 197 -4.90 -6.02 4.73
CA GLY A 197 -6.06 -6.49 5.50
C GLY A 197 -5.81 -7.11 6.88
N GLY A 198 -4.66 -6.88 7.52
CA GLY A 198 -4.41 -7.34 8.90
C GLY A 198 -4.18 -6.20 9.88
N SER A 199 -4.69 -6.32 11.11
CA SER A 199 -4.13 -5.61 12.26
C SER A 199 -2.63 -5.91 12.39
N ALA A 200 -1.83 -4.98 12.90
CA ALA A 200 -0.41 -5.22 13.22
C ALA A 200 -0.28 -6.52 14.04
N TYR A 201 0.41 -7.53 13.49
CA TYR A 201 0.53 -8.84 14.12
C TYR A 201 1.67 -8.86 15.12
N ASN A 202 1.33 -8.95 16.41
CA ASN A 202 2.29 -9.11 17.50
C ASN A 202 2.42 -10.57 17.97
N ASP A 203 1.79 -11.54 17.28
CA ASP A 203 1.82 -12.95 17.70
C ASP A 203 2.70 -13.82 16.80
N SER A 204 3.79 -14.32 17.40
CA SER A 204 4.73 -15.30 16.84
C SER A 204 4.07 -16.56 16.27
N THR A 205 2.89 -16.96 16.76
CA THR A 205 2.20 -18.18 16.30
C THR A 205 1.82 -18.11 14.81
N MET A 206 1.53 -16.90 14.30
CA MET A 206 1.09 -16.68 12.92
C MET A 206 2.20 -16.88 11.89
N LEU A 207 3.47 -16.72 12.28
CA LEU A 207 4.61 -16.98 11.40
C LEU A 207 4.85 -18.48 11.22
N THR A 208 4.33 -19.32 12.11
CA THR A 208 4.59 -20.77 12.12
C THR A 208 4.17 -21.45 10.82
N SER A 209 2.91 -21.29 10.39
CA SER A 209 2.38 -21.95 9.19
C SER A 209 3.09 -21.52 7.89
N PRO A 210 3.31 -20.21 7.64
CA PRO A 210 4.14 -19.75 6.54
C PRO A 210 5.55 -20.34 6.54
N ILE A 211 6.22 -20.34 7.69
CA ILE A 211 7.59 -20.88 7.81
C ILE A 211 7.59 -22.38 7.54
N GLU A 212 6.68 -23.15 8.13
CA GLU A 212 6.57 -24.59 7.89
C GLU A 212 6.37 -24.90 6.41
N THR A 213 5.49 -24.17 5.75
CA THR A 213 5.18 -24.36 4.34
C THR A 213 6.39 -24.04 3.47
N PHE A 214 7.06 -22.91 3.76
CA PHE A 214 8.26 -22.50 3.05
C PHE A 214 9.40 -23.51 3.21
N VAL A 215 9.73 -23.92 4.44
CA VAL A 215 10.83 -24.88 4.67
C VAL A 215 10.55 -26.24 4.04
N LYS A 216 9.29 -26.70 4.00
CA LYS A 216 8.92 -27.93 3.29
C LYS A 216 9.12 -27.82 1.78
N ALA A 217 8.85 -26.66 1.20
CA ALA A 217 9.06 -26.40 -0.23
C ALA A 217 10.55 -26.22 -0.58
N HIS A 218 11.34 -25.68 0.34
CA HIS A 218 12.76 -25.35 0.15
C HIS A 218 13.64 -26.27 0.99
N ALA A 219 13.88 -27.49 0.47
CA ALA A 219 14.55 -28.60 1.16
C ALA A 219 16.00 -28.34 1.63
N LEU A 220 16.60 -27.19 1.29
CA LEU A 220 17.97 -26.82 1.62
C LEU A 220 18.06 -25.34 1.98
N LEU A 221 17.65 -24.99 3.20
CA LEU A 221 18.07 -23.72 3.78
C LEU A 221 19.55 -23.83 4.16
N PRO A 222 20.40 -22.85 3.81
CA PRO A 222 21.78 -22.82 4.28
C PRO A 222 21.82 -22.86 5.81
N ASP A 223 22.78 -23.61 6.37
CA ASP A 223 22.98 -23.76 7.83
C ASP A 223 23.15 -22.43 8.58
N ARG A 224 23.35 -21.32 7.87
CA ARG A 224 23.60 -19.97 8.40
C ARG A 224 22.61 -18.92 7.90
N CYS A 225 21.39 -19.32 7.56
CA CYS A 225 20.39 -18.36 7.12
C CYS A 225 19.77 -17.61 8.31
N ARG A 226 19.80 -16.26 8.25
CA ARG A 226 19.16 -15.38 9.21
C ARG A 226 17.68 -15.26 8.87
N TRP A 227 16.84 -15.05 9.89
CA TRP A 227 15.40 -14.91 9.69
C TRP A 227 14.94 -13.53 10.10
N GLY A 228 14.30 -12.82 9.17
CA GLY A 228 13.75 -11.50 9.43
C GLY A 228 12.24 -11.49 9.23
N TYR A 229 11.56 -10.70 10.04
CA TYR A 229 10.15 -10.36 9.87
C TYR A 229 10.02 -8.84 9.77
N ALA A 230 9.23 -8.33 8.83
CA ALA A 230 8.88 -6.93 8.78
C ALA A 230 7.38 -6.68 8.72
N LEU A 231 6.93 -5.71 9.51
CA LEU A 231 5.61 -5.10 9.43
C LEU A 231 5.75 -3.75 8.70
N GLU A 232 5.25 -3.69 7.47
CA GLU A 232 5.17 -2.44 6.72
C GLU A 232 3.89 -1.69 7.11
N MET A 233 4.05 -0.46 7.57
CA MET A 233 2.96 0.46 7.86
C MET A 233 2.97 1.61 6.83
N PRO A 234 1.91 2.43 6.77
CA PRO A 234 1.87 3.54 5.80
C PRO A 234 3.01 4.56 5.97
N ASP A 235 3.56 4.68 7.18
CA ASP A 235 4.50 5.70 7.59
C ASP A 235 5.87 5.17 8.06
N CYS A 236 5.97 3.89 8.42
CA CYS A 236 7.24 3.27 8.78
C CYS A 236 7.26 1.76 8.51
N VAL A 237 8.44 1.15 8.67
CA VAL A 237 8.65 -0.29 8.58
C VAL A 237 9.30 -0.74 9.87
N LEU A 238 8.69 -1.74 10.52
CA LEU A 238 9.22 -2.34 11.73
C LEU A 238 9.82 -3.69 11.36
N ALA A 239 11.13 -3.83 11.48
CA ALA A 239 11.82 -5.06 11.12
C ALA A 239 12.47 -5.69 12.35
N PHE A 240 12.42 -7.02 12.40
CA PHE A 240 12.88 -7.81 13.53
C PHE A 240 13.61 -9.03 13.01
N GLU A 241 14.73 -9.36 13.62
CA GLU A 241 15.35 -10.66 13.49
C GLU A 241 14.76 -11.62 14.52
N PHE A 242 14.55 -12.87 14.13
CA PHE A 242 14.08 -13.92 15.01
C PHE A 242 14.76 -15.25 14.66
N PHE A 243 14.58 -16.27 15.51
CA PHE A 243 15.20 -17.58 15.30
C PHE A 243 14.15 -18.69 15.38
N PRO A 244 13.66 -19.21 14.25
CA PRO A 244 12.71 -20.32 14.27
C PRO A 244 13.38 -21.59 14.79
N ARG A 245 12.72 -22.29 15.71
CA ARG A 245 13.17 -23.58 16.22
C ARG A 245 12.44 -24.69 15.49
N PHE A 246 13.19 -25.45 14.71
CA PHE A 246 12.67 -26.65 14.03
C PHE A 246 12.79 -27.84 14.98
N MET A 247 11.64 -28.33 15.45
CA MET A 247 11.60 -29.49 16.33
C MET A 247 11.07 -30.68 15.57
N GLN A 248 11.80 -31.79 15.64
CA GLN A 248 11.25 -33.05 15.19
C GLN A 248 10.19 -33.50 16.21
N ARG A 249 8.95 -33.74 15.78
CA ARG A 249 7.91 -34.26 16.70
C ARG A 249 8.38 -35.57 17.32
N LYS A 250 8.68 -35.55 18.62
CA LYS A 250 8.70 -36.78 19.43
C LYS A 250 7.26 -37.08 19.83
N ARG A 251 6.56 -37.93 19.08
CA ARG A 251 5.35 -38.57 19.63
C ARG A 251 5.80 -39.49 20.77
N ALA A 252 5.29 -39.24 21.97
CA ALA A 252 5.32 -40.24 23.02
C ALA A 252 4.49 -41.46 22.56
N CYS A 253 4.86 -42.66 23.03
CA CYS A 253 4.14 -43.93 22.83
C CYS A 253 4.42 -44.71 21.52
N LEU A 254 3.81 -45.90 21.42
CA LEU A 254 3.91 -46.92 20.37
C LEU A 254 3.87 -46.40 18.91
N ALA A 255 3.23 -45.25 18.66
CA ALA A 255 3.22 -44.60 17.35
C ALA A 255 4.64 -44.27 16.83
N GLY A 256 5.58 -43.90 17.71
CA GLY A 256 6.97 -43.62 17.32
C GLY A 256 7.79 -44.86 16.92
N ILE A 257 7.34 -46.07 17.28
CA ILE A 257 7.95 -47.34 16.87
C ILE A 257 7.45 -47.73 15.48
N ALA A 258 6.15 -47.57 15.22
CA ALA A 258 5.55 -47.83 13.90
C ALA A 258 6.19 -46.94 12.81
N ASP A 259 6.33 -45.63 13.04
CA ASP A 259 6.91 -44.72 12.05
C ASP A 259 8.37 -45.05 11.67
N ARG A 260 9.17 -45.60 12.60
CA ARG A 260 10.54 -46.06 12.31
C ARG A 260 10.56 -47.29 11.41
N LEU A 261 9.59 -48.19 11.57
CA LEU A 261 9.48 -49.40 10.76
C LEU A 261 8.96 -49.10 9.36
N PHE A 262 8.08 -48.11 9.22
CA PHE A 262 7.43 -47.79 7.96
C PHE A 262 8.06 -46.63 7.17
N LYS A 263 9.19 -46.07 7.63
CA LYS A 263 9.86 -44.90 7.01
C LYS A 263 8.88 -43.74 6.73
N ILE A 264 7.92 -43.54 7.63
CA ILE A 264 6.94 -42.46 7.46
C ILE A 264 7.67 -41.14 7.63
N ASP A 265 7.46 -40.25 6.66
CA ASP A 265 8.16 -38.97 6.57
C ASP A 265 7.95 -38.17 7.86
N ARG A 266 9.06 -37.73 8.44
CA ARG A 266 9.10 -37.17 9.80
C ARG A 266 8.46 -35.78 9.76
N GLY A 267 7.25 -35.65 10.27
CA GLY A 267 6.61 -34.34 10.43
C GLY A 267 7.42 -33.45 11.38
N TRP A 268 8.09 -32.44 10.82
CA TRP A 268 8.68 -31.34 11.59
C TRP A 268 7.56 -30.45 12.14
N GLU A 269 7.75 -29.95 13.35
CA GLU A 269 6.96 -28.88 13.94
C GLU A 269 7.86 -27.65 14.09
N VAL A 270 7.42 -26.52 13.57
CA VAL A 270 8.12 -25.26 13.76
C VAL A 270 7.57 -24.59 15.00
N LYS A 271 8.46 -24.11 15.85
CA LYS A 271 8.10 -23.13 16.89
C LYS A 271 8.86 -21.85 16.65
N VAL A 272 8.11 -20.79 16.39
CA VAL A 272 8.62 -19.43 16.46
C VAL A 272 8.48 -19.00 17.92
N GLY A 273 9.60 -18.83 18.62
CA GLY A 273 9.57 -18.52 20.04
C GLY A 273 10.62 -17.50 20.44
N GLY A 274 10.23 -16.59 21.34
CA GLY A 274 11.09 -16.07 22.39
C GLY A 274 11.56 -14.64 22.23
N ASP A 275 12.40 -14.34 21.24
CA ASP A 275 13.14 -13.08 21.21
C ASP A 275 13.17 -12.51 19.79
N PHE A 276 12.31 -11.52 19.54
CA PHE A 276 12.43 -10.67 18.36
C PHE A 276 13.43 -9.57 18.68
N THR A 277 14.50 -9.50 17.90
CA THR A 277 15.49 -8.42 18.03
C THR A 277 15.18 -7.38 16.97
N SER A 278 14.84 -6.15 17.37
CA SER A 278 14.61 -5.06 16.42
C SER A 278 15.86 -4.84 15.56
N LEU A 279 15.67 -4.79 14.25
CA LEU A 279 16.72 -4.41 13.32
C LEU A 279 16.80 -2.89 13.23
N ASP A 280 18.03 -2.36 13.18
CA ASP A 280 18.23 -0.94 12.96
C ASP A 280 17.89 -0.53 11.51
N GLN A 281 17.84 0.78 11.28
CA GLN A 281 17.49 1.36 10.00
C GLN A 281 18.49 0.97 8.89
N ALA A 282 19.79 0.92 9.21
CA ALA A 282 20.83 0.61 8.24
C ALA A 282 20.73 -0.85 7.76
N THR A 283 20.55 -1.78 8.70
CA THR A 283 20.37 -3.21 8.44
C THR A 283 19.08 -3.46 7.65
N THR A 284 17.97 -2.82 8.05
CA THR A 284 16.69 -2.90 7.32
C THR A 284 16.84 -2.39 5.89
N SER A 285 17.50 -1.25 5.69
CA SER A 285 17.73 -0.67 4.37
C SER A 285 18.60 -1.56 3.49
N ASN A 286 19.66 -2.14 4.06
CA ASN A 286 20.53 -3.08 3.37
C ASN A 286 19.75 -4.35 2.95
N LEU A 287 18.97 -4.93 3.86
CA LEU A 287 18.18 -6.12 3.61
C LEU A 287 17.19 -5.93 2.45
N TYR A 288 16.39 -4.86 2.48
CA TYR A 288 15.45 -4.59 1.39
C TYR A 288 16.15 -4.28 0.06
N SER A 289 17.33 -3.63 0.10
CA SER A 289 18.11 -3.37 -1.11
C SER A 289 18.63 -4.67 -1.73
N GLY A 290 19.26 -5.54 -0.94
CA GLY A 290 19.77 -6.83 -1.40
C GLY A 290 18.67 -7.76 -1.92
N LEU A 291 17.47 -7.69 -1.34
CA LEU A 291 16.31 -8.47 -1.80
C LEU A 291 15.56 -7.86 -3.01
N GLY A 292 16.04 -6.71 -3.51
CA GLY A 292 15.48 -6.04 -4.68
C GLY A 292 14.15 -5.35 -4.44
N CYS A 293 13.90 -4.89 -3.21
CA CYS A 293 12.65 -4.25 -2.82
C CYS A 293 12.80 -2.95 -2.03
N ALA A 294 13.95 -2.26 -2.16
CA ALA A 294 14.23 -0.99 -1.49
C ALA A 294 13.13 0.06 -1.70
N HIS A 295 12.48 0.08 -2.87
CA HIS A 295 11.40 1.00 -3.20
C HIS A 295 10.18 0.90 -2.26
N LEU A 296 10.03 -0.21 -1.53
CA LEU A 296 8.97 -0.39 -0.53
C LEU A 296 9.27 0.29 0.81
N LEU A 297 10.55 0.47 1.16
CA LEU A 297 10.97 1.19 2.36
C LEU A 297 10.74 2.70 2.25
N ILE A 298 10.61 3.19 1.03
CA ILE A 298 10.47 4.60 0.74
C ILE A 298 9.01 4.97 1.00
N ARG A 299 8.59 5.00 2.27
CA ARG A 299 7.29 5.53 2.72
C ARG A 299 7.50 6.46 3.90
N GLY A 300 6.78 7.59 3.92
CA GLY A 300 6.51 8.32 5.16
C GLY A 300 7.45 9.45 5.58
N GLY A 301 8.47 9.83 4.81
CA GLY A 301 9.20 11.10 5.01
C GLY A 301 9.98 11.26 6.32
N ASN A 302 9.91 10.34 7.28
CA ASN A 302 10.80 10.22 8.43
C ASN A 302 10.73 8.80 8.98
N TRP A 303 11.89 8.15 9.05
CA TRP A 303 12.08 6.98 9.88
C TRP A 303 12.00 7.43 11.34
N THR A 304 10.87 7.22 12.01
CA THR A 304 10.86 7.29 13.48
C THR A 304 11.01 5.87 14.02
N CYS A 305 12.21 5.59 14.53
CA CYS A 305 12.47 4.47 15.43
C CYS A 305 11.46 4.46 16.57
N PHE A 306 11.07 3.27 17.03
CA PHE A 306 10.44 3.15 18.33
C PHE A 306 11.32 3.83 19.40
N PRO A 307 10.76 4.63 20.32
CA PRO A 307 11.41 4.82 21.61
C PRO A 307 11.45 3.45 22.28
N ASP A 308 12.62 3.10 22.82
CA ASP A 308 12.91 1.83 23.48
C ASP A 308 11.68 1.25 24.20
N ALA A 309 11.28 0.04 23.79
CA ALA A 309 10.34 -0.75 24.56
C ALA A 309 10.98 -1.00 25.93
N LYS A 310 10.40 -0.38 26.97
CA LYS A 310 10.64 -0.72 28.37
C LYS A 310 9.77 -1.90 28.78
#